data_AF-A0A4V1BMK3-F1
#
_entry.id   AF-A0A4V1BMK3-F1
#
_cell.length_a   1.000
_cell.length_b   1.000
_cell.length_c   1.000
_cell.angle_alpha   90.00
_cell.angle_beta   90.00
_cell.angle_gamma   90.00
#
_symmetry.space_group_name_H-M   'P 1'
#
loop_
_entity.id
_entity.type
_entity.pdbx_description
1 polymer ?
#
loop_
_entity_poly.entity_id
_entity_poly.type
_entity_poly.pdbx_seq_one_letter_code
_entity_poly.pdbx_strand_id
1 'polypeptide(L)'
;MGLFNKTEEEQQAAAAAKAAKQAEREAEAFAASPIGQARTAFQQGDRLFQVDFEVMRQTAEIVAMMGSFNTSRANDPTAVLNGIAAEGWDLITGSFVFVVQGEQSRDKFLASGQNVAVKGATVGYYLFRRAEENRVTSPS
;
A
#
# COMPACT_ATOMS: atom_id res chain seq x y z
N MET A 1 -52.61 -1.95 -4.89
CA MET A 1 -51.32 -1.27 -4.65
C MET A 1 -50.32 -1.82 -5.65
N GLY A 2 -49.89 -0.99 -6.61
CA GLY A 2 -49.12 -1.42 -7.78
C GLY A 2 -47.66 -1.72 -7.46
N LEU A 3 -47.19 -2.85 -7.98
CA LEU A 3 -45.80 -3.29 -7.98
C LEU A 3 -45.02 -2.46 -9.01
N PHE A 4 -44.22 -1.51 -8.55
CA PHE A 4 -43.31 -0.74 -9.39
C PHE A 4 -42.10 -1.60 -9.79
N ASN A 5 -42.17 -2.25 -10.94
CA ASN A 5 -40.98 -2.77 -11.62
C ASN A 5 -40.21 -1.57 -12.20
N LYS A 6 -39.03 -1.26 -11.66
CA LYS A 6 -38.05 -0.37 -12.31
C LYS A 6 -37.81 -0.87 -13.73
N THR A 7 -37.99 -0.01 -14.72
CA THR A 7 -37.71 -0.30 -16.13
C THR A 7 -36.26 -0.77 -16.31
N GLU A 8 -36.03 -1.73 -17.21
CA GLU A 8 -34.70 -2.29 -17.48
C GLU A 8 -33.68 -1.21 -17.86
N GLU A 9 -34.13 -0.13 -18.51
CA GLU A 9 -33.34 1.07 -18.80
C GLU A 9 -32.84 1.80 -17.54
N GLU A 10 -33.65 1.95 -16.50
CA GLU A 10 -33.21 2.57 -15.24
C GLU A 10 -32.21 1.67 -14.50
N GLN A 11 -32.35 0.35 -14.61
CA GLN A 11 -31.40 -0.60 -14.01
C GLN A 11 -30.07 -0.61 -14.77
N GLN A 12 -30.10 -0.56 -16.09
CA GLN A 12 -28.90 -0.48 -16.94
C GLN A 12 -28.18 0.88 -16.77
N ALA A 13 -28.91 1.99 -16.73
CA ALA A 13 -28.32 3.31 -16.47
C ALA A 13 -27.71 3.40 -15.07
N ALA A 14 -28.38 2.85 -14.05
CA ALA A 14 -27.84 2.79 -12.69
C ALA A 14 -26.62 1.86 -12.58
N ALA A 15 -26.59 0.75 -13.32
CA ALA A 15 -25.45 -0.16 -13.38
C ALA A 15 -24.25 0.49 -14.10
N ALA A 16 -24.48 1.17 -15.22
CA ALA A 16 -23.46 1.90 -15.96
C ALA A 16 -22.88 3.06 -15.14
N ALA A 17 -23.71 3.82 -14.44
CA ALA A 17 -23.26 4.90 -13.55
C ALA A 17 -22.44 4.37 -12.36
N LYS A 18 -22.83 3.21 -11.79
CA LYS A 18 -22.04 2.55 -10.74
C LYS A 18 -20.71 2.02 -11.27
N ALA A 19 -20.70 1.42 -12.46
CA ALA A 19 -19.48 0.92 -13.09
C ALA A 19 -18.51 2.05 -13.43
N ALA A 20 -19.00 3.17 -13.98
CA ALA A 20 -18.20 4.36 -14.26
C ALA A 20 -17.58 4.93 -12.97
N LYS A 21 -18.38 5.06 -11.90
CA LYS A 21 -17.89 5.54 -10.60
C LYS A 21 -16.89 4.57 -9.96
N GLN A 22 -17.04 3.27 -10.18
CA GLN A 22 -16.10 2.27 -9.69
C GLN A 22 -14.78 2.34 -10.47
N ALA A 23 -14.83 2.46 -11.80
CA ALA A 23 -13.67 2.62 -12.65
C ALA A 23 -12.90 3.91 -12.31
N GLU A 24 -13.59 5.01 -12.04
CA GLU A 24 -12.98 6.27 -11.61
C GLU A 24 -12.22 6.10 -10.29
N ARG A 25 -12.84 5.45 -9.29
CA ARG A 25 -12.18 5.14 -8.01
C ARG A 25 -10.97 4.24 -8.17
N GLU A 26 -11.06 3.24 -9.04
CA GLU A 26 -9.96 2.32 -9.31
C GLU A 26 -8.81 3.05 -10.02
N ALA A 27 -9.11 3.97 -10.94
CA ALA A 27 -8.13 4.81 -11.59
C ALA A 27 -7.45 5.78 -10.61
N GLU A 28 -8.22 6.42 -9.72
CA GLU A 28 -7.70 7.29 -8.65
C GLU A 28 -6.82 6.49 -7.68
N ALA A 29 -7.27 5.31 -7.25
CA ALA A 29 -6.50 4.43 -6.37
C ALA A 29 -5.21 3.94 -7.05
N PHE A 30 -5.27 3.62 -8.34
CA PHE A 30 -4.08 3.25 -9.10
C PHE A 30 -3.11 4.44 -9.24
N ALA A 31 -3.61 5.64 -9.57
CA ALA A 31 -2.79 6.84 -9.67
C ALA A 31 -2.11 7.19 -8.33
N ALA A 32 -2.78 6.94 -7.21
CA ALA A 32 -2.21 7.11 -5.88
C ALA A 32 -1.20 6.02 -5.49
N SER A 33 -1.20 4.86 -6.18
CA SER A 33 -0.28 3.76 -5.89
C SER A 33 1.17 4.10 -6.29
N PRO A 34 2.19 3.47 -5.67
CA PRO A 34 3.59 3.67 -6.06
C PRO A 34 3.87 3.45 -7.55
N ILE A 35 3.18 2.48 -8.18
CA ILE A 35 3.33 2.17 -9.60
C ILE A 35 2.72 3.28 -10.46
N GLY A 36 1.53 3.77 -10.10
CA GLY A 36 0.88 4.88 -10.80
C GLY A 36 1.69 6.18 -10.71
N GLN A 37 2.25 6.48 -9.53
CA GLN A 37 3.15 7.61 -9.34
C GLN A 37 4.42 7.47 -10.21
N ALA A 38 5.03 6.28 -10.26
CA ALA A 38 6.18 6.01 -11.11
C ALA A 38 5.86 6.22 -12.60
N ARG A 39 4.69 5.79 -13.05
CA ARG A 39 4.21 6.03 -14.42
C ARG A 39 4.08 7.52 -14.71
N THR A 40 3.43 8.27 -13.82
CA THR A 40 3.25 9.72 -13.97
C THR A 40 4.59 10.45 -14.02
N ALA A 41 5.51 10.14 -13.10
CA ALA A 41 6.86 10.72 -13.08
C ALA A 41 7.63 10.43 -14.39
N PHE A 42 7.53 9.19 -14.89
CA PHE A 42 8.18 8.81 -16.14
C PHE A 42 7.63 9.61 -17.33
N GLN A 43 6.31 9.76 -17.40
CA GLN A 43 5.62 10.55 -18.43
C GLN A 43 5.98 12.04 -18.36
N GLN A 44 6.21 12.57 -17.16
CA GLN A 44 6.65 13.96 -16.96
C GLN A 44 8.08 14.23 -17.41
N GLY A 45 8.87 13.18 -17.66
CA GLY A 45 10.28 13.33 -18.08
C GLY A 45 11.28 13.25 -16.94
N ASP A 46 10.87 12.82 -15.75
CA ASP A 46 11.74 12.77 -14.59
C ASP A 46 12.91 11.81 -14.79
N ARG A 47 14.08 12.18 -14.28
CA ARG A 47 15.31 11.37 -14.36
C ARG A 47 15.49 10.45 -13.17
N LEU A 48 14.95 10.85 -12.03
CA LEU A 48 15.01 10.15 -10.76
C LEU A 48 13.60 10.03 -10.21
N PHE A 49 13.31 8.89 -9.59
CA PHE A 49 12.06 8.65 -8.89
C PHE A 49 12.38 8.06 -7.52
N GLN A 50 11.85 8.69 -6.47
CA GLN A 50 11.99 8.22 -5.11
C GLN A 50 10.60 7.88 -4.57
N VAL A 51 10.48 6.74 -3.90
CA VAL A 51 9.24 6.32 -3.25
C VAL A 51 9.55 5.60 -1.95
N ASP A 52 8.68 5.78 -0.97
CA ASP A 52 8.70 5.07 0.30
C ASP A 52 7.41 4.30 0.53
N PHE A 53 7.53 3.11 1.11
CA PHE A 53 6.37 2.32 1.54
C PHE A 53 6.72 1.36 2.68
N GLU A 54 5.70 0.99 3.47
CA GLU A 54 5.83 0.02 4.56
C GLU A 54 6.10 -1.38 4.00
N VAL A 55 7.26 -1.94 4.37
CA VAL A 55 7.71 -3.28 3.93
C VAL A 55 7.26 -4.34 4.94
N MET A 56 7.32 -3.99 6.23
CA MET A 56 6.88 -4.87 7.31
C MET A 56 6.25 -4.05 8.43
N ARG A 57 5.08 -4.48 8.90
CA ARG A 57 4.42 -3.89 10.07
C ARG A 57 4.40 -4.91 11.21
N GLN A 58 4.97 -4.55 12.35
CA GLN A 58 4.93 -5.35 13.57
C GLN A 58 3.94 -4.74 14.56
N THR A 59 2.87 -5.47 14.87
CA THR A 59 1.88 -5.08 15.87
C THR A 59 1.96 -6.04 17.05
N ALA A 60 2.36 -5.53 18.21
CA ALA A 60 2.30 -6.24 19.47
C ALA A 60 0.99 -5.88 20.20
N GLU A 61 0.16 -6.88 20.48
CA GLU A 61 -1.07 -6.73 21.28
C GLU A 61 -0.94 -7.52 22.58
N ILE A 62 -1.17 -6.86 23.71
CA ILE A 62 -1.19 -7.51 25.03
C ILE A 62 -2.64 -7.84 25.36
N VAL A 63 -3.00 -9.13 25.30
CA VAL A 63 -4.35 -9.61 25.63
C VAL A 63 -4.38 -10.00 27.11
N ALA A 64 -5.35 -9.47 27.86
CA ALA A 64 -5.54 -9.84 29.27
C ALA A 64 -5.78 -11.36 29.39
N MET A 65 -5.11 -12.01 30.35
CA MET A 65 -5.14 -13.46 30.62
C MET A 65 -4.37 -14.37 29.63
N MET A 66 -3.81 -13.86 28.52
CA MET A 66 -3.22 -14.72 27.47
C MET A 66 -1.76 -14.35 27.06
N GLY A 67 -1.20 -13.27 27.61
CA GLY A 67 0.19 -12.87 27.33
C GLY A 67 0.34 -11.86 26.18
N SER A 68 1.57 -11.69 25.69
CA SER A 68 1.89 -10.80 24.57
C SER A 68 1.83 -11.59 23.25
N PHE A 69 1.09 -11.08 22.27
CA PHE A 69 1.05 -11.60 20.90
C PHE A 69 1.74 -10.63 19.96
N ASN A 70 2.71 -11.11 19.20
CA ASN A 70 3.32 -10.38 18.10
C ASN A 70 2.69 -10.87 16.79
N THR A 71 2.08 -9.97 16.04
CA THR A 71 1.67 -10.22 14.65
C THR A 71 2.55 -9.38 13.73
N SER A 72 3.17 -10.04 12.75
CA SER A 72 3.93 -9.35 11.69
C SER A 72 3.22 -9.58 10.37
N ARG A 73 2.94 -8.50 9.64
CA ARG A 73 2.46 -8.56 8.26
C ARG A 73 3.56 -7.99 7.38
N ALA A 74 4.24 -8.87 6.64
CA ALA A 74 5.15 -8.46 5.58
C ALA A 74 4.33 -8.30 4.30
N ASN A 75 4.40 -7.12 3.68
CA ASN A 75 3.99 -6.99 2.28
C ASN A 75 5.13 -7.55 1.43
N ASP A 76 4.83 -8.19 0.30
CA ASP A 76 5.88 -8.52 -0.66
C ASP A 76 6.25 -7.24 -1.44
N PRO A 77 7.38 -6.58 -1.14
CA PRO A 77 7.77 -5.37 -1.85
C PRO A 77 8.09 -5.68 -3.33
N THR A 78 8.42 -6.93 -3.66
CA THR A 78 8.90 -7.35 -4.97
C THR A 78 7.88 -7.07 -6.06
N ALA A 79 6.59 -7.32 -5.81
CA ALA A 79 5.54 -7.03 -6.78
C ALA A 79 5.45 -5.54 -7.12
N VAL A 80 5.58 -4.67 -6.11
CA VAL A 80 5.57 -3.21 -6.30
C VAL A 80 6.82 -2.74 -7.04
N LEU A 81 8.00 -3.23 -6.62
CA LEU A 81 9.27 -2.88 -7.24
C LEU A 81 9.33 -3.33 -8.71
N ASN A 82 8.86 -4.54 -9.02
CA ASN A 82 8.77 -5.02 -10.40
C ASN A 82 7.77 -4.20 -11.23
N GLY A 83 6.65 -3.79 -10.64
CA GLY A 83 5.69 -2.90 -11.28
C GLY A 83 6.32 -1.55 -11.64
N ILE A 84 7.09 -0.95 -10.72
CA ILE A 84 7.83 0.30 -10.97
C ILE A 84 8.88 0.07 -12.07
N ALA A 85 9.63 -1.03 -12.02
CA ALA A 85 10.62 -1.33 -13.04
C ALA A 85 10.00 -1.43 -14.45
N ALA A 86 8.84 -2.08 -14.57
CA ALA A 86 8.10 -2.22 -15.83
C ALA A 86 7.62 -0.88 -16.42
N GLU A 87 7.52 0.19 -15.63
CA GLU A 87 7.22 1.54 -16.11
C GLU A 87 8.45 2.25 -16.73
N GLY A 88 9.63 1.61 -16.74
CA GLY A 88 10.86 2.17 -17.30
C GLY A 88 11.82 2.71 -16.24
N TRP A 89 11.81 2.14 -15.04
CA TRP A 89 12.69 2.52 -13.94
C TRP A 89 13.70 1.41 -13.63
N ASP A 90 14.86 1.78 -13.13
CA ASP A 90 15.90 0.86 -12.66
C ASP A 90 16.26 1.21 -11.21
N LEU A 91 16.24 0.22 -10.33
CA LEU A 91 16.43 0.42 -8.90
C LEU A 91 17.91 0.67 -8.63
N ILE A 92 18.23 1.83 -8.04
CA ILE A 92 19.60 2.19 -7.65
C ILE A 92 19.90 1.68 -6.24
N THR A 93 18.99 1.97 -5.31
CA THR A 93 19.20 1.66 -3.89
C THR A 93 17.87 1.52 -3.14
N GLY A 94 17.89 0.69 -2.10
CA GLY A 94 16.84 0.54 -1.11
C GLY A 94 17.44 0.71 0.29
N SER A 95 16.89 1.63 1.08
CA SER A 95 17.27 1.86 2.47
C SER A 95 16.10 1.57 3.39
N PHE A 96 16.32 0.82 4.46
CA PHE A 96 15.26 0.41 5.38
C PHE A 96 15.49 1.06 6.74
N VAL A 97 14.44 1.68 7.27
CA VAL A 97 14.47 2.23 8.63
C VAL A 97 13.33 1.63 9.43
N PHE A 98 13.61 1.28 10.68
CA PHE A 98 12.60 0.86 11.63
C PHE A 98 12.10 2.10 12.38
N VAL A 99 10.83 2.44 12.19
CA VAL A 99 10.17 3.55 12.88
C VAL A 99 9.39 2.98 14.05
N VAL A 100 9.79 3.33 15.27
CA VAL A 100 9.03 3.00 16.49
C VAL A 100 7.77 3.87 16.52
N GLN A 101 6.60 3.24 16.40
CA GLN A 101 5.30 3.92 16.37
C GLN A 101 4.66 4.06 17.77
N GLY A 102 5.26 3.44 18.78
CA GLY A 102 4.89 3.63 20.18
C GLY A 102 5.28 2.44 21.05
N GLU A 103 5.37 2.71 22.36
CA GLU A 103 5.61 1.70 23.38
C GLU A 103 4.33 1.50 24.19
N GLN A 104 3.80 0.28 24.22
CA GLN A 104 2.72 -0.07 25.14
C GLN A 104 3.38 -0.64 26.40
N SER A 105 3.55 0.20 27.41
CA SER A 105 3.91 -0.22 28.76
C SER A 105 2.63 -0.36 29.58
N ARG A 106 2.33 -1.58 30.06
CA ARG A 106 1.36 -1.77 31.14
C ARG A 106 2.12 -2.20 32.38
N ASP A 107 2.11 -1.36 33.41
CA ASP A 107 2.46 -1.79 34.75
C ASP A 107 1.44 -2.84 35.20
N LYS A 108 1.90 -4.09 35.37
CA LYS A 108 1.18 -5.04 36.22
C LYS A 108 1.41 -4.57 37.65
N PHE A 109 0.46 -3.79 38.20
CA PHE A 109 0.49 -3.22 39.54
C PHE A 109 0.68 -4.25 40.69
N LEU A 110 0.87 -5.54 40.43
CA LEU A 110 1.03 -6.59 41.45
C LEU A 110 1.99 -7.75 41.05
N ALA A 111 2.78 -7.64 39.97
CA ALA A 111 3.76 -8.68 39.62
C ALA A 111 5.02 -8.07 39.02
N SER A 112 6.18 -8.39 39.61
CA SER A 112 7.51 -7.95 39.18
C SER A 112 7.83 -8.42 37.76
N GLY A 113 7.52 -7.58 36.77
CA GLY A 113 7.85 -7.83 35.37
C GLY A 113 7.22 -6.78 34.46
N GLN A 114 8.05 -5.85 33.99
CA GLN A 114 7.66 -4.87 32.96
C GLN A 114 7.56 -5.61 31.62
N ASN A 115 6.35 -5.79 31.09
CA ASN A 115 6.16 -6.27 29.72
C ASN A 115 6.09 -5.04 28.81
N VAL A 116 7.17 -4.76 28.10
CA VAL A 116 7.24 -3.72 27.07
C VAL A 116 6.91 -4.35 25.72
N ALA A 117 5.80 -3.93 25.12
CA ALA A 117 5.43 -4.29 23.76
C ALA A 117 5.75 -3.10 22.83
N VAL A 118 6.79 -3.22 22.01
CA VAL A 118 7.18 -2.20 21.02
C VAL A 118 6.32 -2.38 19.77
N LYS A 119 5.59 -1.34 19.37
CA LYS A 119 4.93 -1.25 18.05
C LYS A 119 5.84 -0.47 17.11
N GLY A 120 6.10 -1.01 15.93
CA GLY A 120 6.93 -0.34 14.93
C GLY A 120 6.68 -0.86 13.51
N ALA A 121 7.06 -0.03 12.55
CA ALA A 121 6.97 -0.35 11.13
C ALA A 121 8.35 -0.19 10.48
N THR A 122 8.72 -1.11 9.61
CA THR A 122 9.89 -0.97 8.74
C THR A 122 9.44 -0.29 7.46
N VAL A 123 9.94 0.92 7.22
CA VAL A 123 9.71 1.69 5.99
C VAL A 123 10.92 1.50 5.08
N GLY A 124 10.67 1.12 3.83
CA GLY A 124 11.68 1.09 2.79
C GLY A 124 11.63 2.37 1.97
N TYR A 125 12.78 3.03 1.80
CA TYR A 125 13.00 4.14 0.89
C TYR A 125 13.75 3.64 -0.34
N TYR A 126 13.19 3.84 -1.52
CA TYR A 126 13.75 3.34 -2.77
C TYR A 126 14.03 4.50 -3.72
N LEU A 127 15.20 4.46 -4.34
CA LEU A 127 15.59 5.41 -5.38
C LEU A 127 15.80 4.68 -6.69
N PHE A 128 15.18 5.20 -7.73
CA PHE A 128 15.26 4.70 -9.09
C PHE A 128 15.86 5.73 -10.03
N ARG A 129 16.56 5.25 -11.05
CA ARG A 129 16.91 6.03 -12.24
C ARG A 129 16.00 5.64 -13.39
N ARG A 130 15.78 6.58 -14.29
CA ARG A 130 15.09 6.28 -15.56
C ARG A 130 15.92 5.30 -16.40
N ALA A 131 15.27 4.26 -16.89
CA ALA A 131 15.82 3.20 -17.75
C ALA A 131 14.74 2.79 -18.76
N GLU A 132 14.75 3.43 -19.92
CA GLU A 132 13.69 3.27 -20.94
C GLU A 132 13.64 1.83 -21.48
N GLU A 133 14.74 1.10 -21.41
CA GLU A 133 14.86 -0.31 -21.79
C GLU A 133 13.96 -1.24 -20.97
N ASN A 134 13.61 -0.86 -19.73
CA ASN A 134 12.78 -1.68 -18.85
C ASN A 134 11.28 -1.53 -19.14
N ARG A 135 10.91 -0.57 -19.98
CA ARG A 135 9.51 -0.23 -20.20
C ARG A 135 8.82 -1.32 -21.00
N VAL A 136 7.88 -2.03 -20.37
CA VAL A 136 7.02 -2.99 -21.07
C VAL A 136 5.90 -2.21 -21.75
N THR A 137 6.05 -1.92 -23.03
CA THR A 137 4.94 -1.38 -23.84
C THR A 137 3.93 -2.50 -24.08
N SER A 138 2.87 -2.56 -23.27
CA SER A 138 1.70 -3.35 -23.63
C SER A 138 1.14 -2.82 -24.97
N PRO A 139 0.89 -3.68 -25.97
CA PRO A 139 0.21 -3.26 -27.19
C PRO A 139 -1.19 -2.77 -26.81
N SER A 140 -1.58 -1.67 -27.44
CA SER A 140 -2.83 -0.93 -27.24
C SER A 140 -4.08 -1.77 -27.48
#